data_AF-A0A952KFU2-F1
#
_entry.id   AF-A0A952KFU2-F1
#
_cell.length_a   1.000
_cell.length_b   1.000
_cell.length_c   1.000
_cell.angle_alpha   90.00
_cell.angle_beta   90.00
_cell.angle_gamma   90.00
#
_symmetry.space_group_name_H-M   'P 1'
#
loop_
_entity.id
_entity.type
_entity.pdbx_description
1 polymer ?
#
loop_
_entity_poly.entity_id
_entity_poly.type
_entity_poly.pdbx_seq_one_letter_code
_entity_poly.pdbx_strand_id
1 'polypeptide(L)' 'MSLSNSLGLLGRKVGMMRLFTDDGDTVPVTVVDVS' A
#
# COMPACT_ATOMS: atom_id res chain seq x y z
N MET A 1 9.78 -7.04 25.44
CA MET A 1 8.67 -7.50 24.57
C MET A 1 8.05 -6.25 23.96
N SER A 2 7.98 -6.16 22.63
CA SER A 2 7.39 -5.01 21.95
C SER A 2 5.89 -4.97 22.22
N LEU A 3 5.43 -4.01 23.02
CA LEU A 3 4.00 -3.68 23.14
C LEU A 3 3.64 -2.77 21.96
N SER A 4 3.17 -3.35 20.86
CA SER A 4 2.48 -2.57 19.83
C SER A 4 1.07 -2.28 20.34
N ASN A 5 0.76 -1.01 20.64
CA ASN A 5 -0.51 -0.58 21.24
C ASN A 5 -1.68 -0.48 20.24
N SER A 6 -1.52 -1.00 19.01
CA SER A 6 -2.51 -0.90 17.94
C SER A 6 -2.55 -2.17 17.11
N LEU A 7 -3.75 -2.56 16.67
CA LEU A 7 -3.94 -3.66 15.72
C LEU A 7 -3.54 -3.20 14.31
N GLY A 8 -2.92 -4.11 13.55
CA GLY A 8 -2.58 -3.92 12.14
C GLY A 8 -3.34 -4.91 11.25
N LEU A 9 -3.37 -4.63 9.95
CA LEU A 9 -3.96 -5.50 8.94
C LEU A 9 -2.88 -6.32 8.22
N LEU A 10 -3.20 -7.57 7.89
CA LEU A 10 -2.39 -8.40 7.00
C LEU A 10 -2.95 -8.28 5.58
N GLY A 11 -2.08 -8.06 4.61
CA GLY A 11 -2.44 -7.97 3.20
C GLY A 11 -1.47 -8.75 2.31
N ARG A 12 -1.91 -9.10 1.11
CA ARG A 12 -1.13 -9.81 0.10
C ARG A 12 -0.69 -8.86 -1.00
N LYS A 13 0.60 -8.86 -1.35
CA LYS A 13 1.08 -8.14 -2.54
C LYS A 13 0.50 -8.80 -3.79
N VAL A 14 -0.24 -8.04 -4.58
CA VAL A 14 -0.87 -8.53 -5.82
C VAL A 14 -0.32 -7.88 -7.08
N GLY A 15 0.37 -6.75 -6.97
CA GLY A 15 0.96 -6.12 -8.14
C GLY A 15 1.72 -4.85 -7.85
N MET A 16 2.16 -4.22 -8.93
CA MET A 16 2.78 -2.89 -8.95
C MET A 16 2.29 -2.15 -10.19
N MET A 17 2.04 -0.86 -10.03
CA MET A 17 1.60 0.02 -11.11
C MET A 17 2.06 1.46 -10.87
N ARG A 18 1.75 2.35 -11.81
CA ARG A 18 1.97 3.80 -11.65
C ARG A 18 0.62 4.50 -11.52
N LEU A 19 0.52 5.41 -10.56
CA LEU A 19 -0.57 6.37 -10.46
C LEU A 19 -0.14 7.67 -11.15
N PHE A 20 -1.01 8.20 -11.98
CA PHE A 20 -0.82 9.50 -12.63
C PHE A 20 -1.77 10.48 -11.95
N THR A 21 -1.23 11.58 -11.44
CA THR A 21 -2.05 12.64 -10.84
C THR A 21 -2.48 13.64 -11.89
N ASP A 22 -3.49 14.45 -11.58
CA ASP A 22 -3.97 15.50 -12.48
C ASP A 22 -2.93 16.62 -12.69
N ASP A 23 -1.98 16.78 -11.75
CA ASP A 23 -0.84 17.69 -11.85
C ASP A 23 0.27 17.15 -12.79
N GLY A 24 0.12 15.91 -13.27
CA GLY A 24 1.06 15.25 -14.18
C GLY A 24 2.17 14.47 -13.49
N ASP A 25 2.14 14.34 -12.17
CA ASP A 25 3.12 13.54 -11.43
C ASP A 25 2.87 12.04 -11.62
N THR A 26 3.96 11.27 -11.63
CA THR A 26 3.91 9.81 -11.75
C THR A 26 4.47 9.15 -10.50
N VAL A 27 3.62 8.42 -9.77
CA VAL A 27 4.01 7.75 -8.52
C VAL A 27 3.96 6.23 -8.70
N PRO A 28 5.08 5.50 -8.56
CA PRO A 28 5.06 4.03 -8.56
C PRO A 28 4.51 3.50 -7.25
N VAL A 29 3.46 2.68 -7.31
CA VAL A 29 2.76 2.12 -6.15
C VAL A 29 2.76 0.60 -6.17
N THR A 30 2.71 0.01 -4.98
CA THR A 30 2.47 -1.43 -4.78
C THR A 30 1.01 -1.64 -4.45
N VAL A 31 0.37 -2.59 -5.12
CA VAL A 31 -1.03 -2.94 -4.85
C VAL A 31 -1.05 -4.07 -3.82
N VAL A 32 -1.79 -3.84 -2.73
CA VAL A 32 -1.99 -4.79 -1.65
C VAL A 32 -3.48 -5.13 -1.57
N ASP A 33 -3.80 -6.40 -1.66
CA ASP A 33 -5.13 -6.94 -1.46
C ASP A 33 -5.34 -7.26 0.02
N VAL A 34 -6.47 -6.82 0.56
CA VAL A 34 -6.89 -7.04 1.95
C VAL A 34 -8.30 -7.62 1.87
N SER A 35 -8.42 -8.91 2.15
CA SER A 35 -9.67 -9.67 2.12
C SER A 35 -10.26 -9.85 3.52
#